data_AF-A0A8B7Q014-F1
#
_entry.id   AF-A0A8B7Q014-F1
#
_cell.length_a   1.000
_cell.length_b   1.000
_cell.length_c   1.000
_cell.angle_alpha   90.00
_cell.angle_beta   90.00
_cell.angle_gamma   90.00
#
_symmetry.space_group_name_H-M   'P 1'
#
loop_
_entity.id
_entity.type
_entity.pdbx_description
1 polymer ?
#
loop_
_entity_poly.entity_id
_entity_poly.type
_entity_poly.pdbx_seq_one_letter_code
_entity_poly.pdbx_strand_id
1 'polypeptide(L)'
;PRGRQGEELRALGRAVRLLQRLEEQCGDPRLTSSPPSLRDLLPRTAQLLRKVAHARRAASGGVPEASGGARDFLVVYLTNLEAKSKQVAAMLPPPGLRSANDELFREGSLLRRQLAKLALIFSHMYAELNALFPEGKYCGHTYQLTKAPAHTFWREHCGARCVLSWPEFESVLCTCHPVESGPTAQALRSTIDLTCSGHVSIFEFDIFTRLFQPWPTLLKNWQLLAVNHPGYMAFLTYDEVRARLQACRDKPGSYIFRPSCTRLGQWAIGYVSSDGSILQTIPLNKPLLKALLEGEKEGFYLYPDGKNHNPDLTELCRTEPHQRIHVSEEQLQLYWAMDSTFELCKICAESNKDVKIEPCGHLLCSRCLATWQVGLTLLRLPIQCPPPYGKIP
;
A
#
# COMPACT_ATOMS: atom_id res chain seq x y z
N PRO A 1 -2.95 9.43 -33.15
CA PRO A 1 -1.68 9.69 -32.42
C PRO A 1 -1.60 11.08 -31.77
N ARG A 2 -1.75 12.18 -32.54
CA ARG A 2 -1.63 13.57 -32.02
C ARG A 2 -2.68 13.96 -30.97
N GLY A 3 -3.94 13.54 -31.13
CA GLY A 3 -5.01 13.83 -30.16
C GLY A 3 -4.77 13.20 -28.78
N ARG A 4 -4.31 11.93 -28.76
CA ARG A 4 -4.04 11.14 -27.54
C ARG A 4 -2.85 11.69 -26.73
N GLN A 5 -1.82 12.21 -27.40
CA GLN A 5 -0.69 12.86 -26.72
C GLN A 5 -1.09 14.21 -26.08
N GLY A 6 -1.97 14.96 -26.75
CA GLY A 6 -2.55 16.18 -26.18
C GLY A 6 -3.37 15.92 -24.93
N GLU A 7 -4.09 14.80 -24.86
CA GLU A 7 -4.84 14.39 -23.66
C GLU A 7 -3.94 14.06 -22.47
N GLU A 8 -2.85 13.30 -22.70
CA GLU A 8 -1.86 12.97 -21.67
C GLU A 8 -1.21 14.23 -21.07
N LEU A 9 -0.75 15.15 -21.92
CA LEU A 9 -0.14 16.41 -21.46
C LEU A 9 -1.13 17.29 -20.69
N ARG A 10 -2.40 17.31 -21.12
CA ARG A 10 -3.47 17.99 -20.37
C ARG A 10 -3.71 17.32 -19.01
N ALA A 11 -3.71 16.00 -18.95
CA ALA A 11 -3.88 15.25 -17.70
C ALA A 11 -2.73 15.52 -16.72
N LEU A 12 -1.48 15.48 -17.18
CA LEU A 12 -0.30 15.87 -16.39
C LEU A 12 -0.43 17.29 -15.85
N GLY A 13 -0.83 18.25 -16.69
CA GLY A 13 -1.05 19.63 -16.26
C GLY A 13 -2.18 19.78 -15.22
N ARG A 14 -3.26 19.01 -15.33
CA ARG A 14 -4.34 19.00 -14.32
C ARG A 14 -3.85 18.43 -12.99
N ALA A 15 -3.10 17.33 -13.01
CA ALA A 15 -2.53 16.72 -11.82
C ALA A 15 -1.58 17.66 -11.08
N VAL A 16 -0.70 18.37 -11.79
CA VAL A 16 0.19 19.37 -11.18
C VAL A 16 -0.61 20.47 -10.47
N ARG A 17 -1.65 21.02 -11.11
CA ARG A 17 -2.51 22.04 -10.47
C ARG A 17 -3.29 21.49 -9.27
N LEU A 18 -3.70 20.23 -9.31
CA LEU A 18 -4.37 19.57 -8.20
C LEU A 18 -3.45 19.48 -6.98
N LEU A 19 -2.21 19.03 -7.18
CA LEU A 19 -1.20 18.92 -6.13
C LEU A 19 -0.87 20.28 -5.49
N GLN A 20 -0.73 21.33 -6.29
CA GLN A 20 -0.46 22.68 -5.79
C GLN A 20 -1.60 23.20 -4.89
N ARG A 21 -2.86 22.99 -5.29
CA ARG A 21 -4.01 23.37 -4.46
C ARG A 21 -4.10 22.55 -3.17
N LEU A 22 -3.70 21.28 -3.22
CA LEU A 22 -3.68 20.41 -2.04
C LEU A 22 -2.54 20.82 -1.08
N GLU A 23 -1.40 21.24 -1.61
CA GLU A 23 -0.28 21.78 -0.85
C GLU A 23 -0.69 23.01 -0.02
N GLU A 24 -1.48 23.93 -0.60
CA GLU A 24 -2.03 25.10 0.10
C GLU A 24 -2.92 24.70 1.30
N GLN A 25 -3.62 23.57 1.22
CA GLN A 25 -4.46 23.04 2.30
C GLN A 25 -3.67 22.34 3.41
N CYS A 26 -2.43 21.91 3.12
CA CYS A 26 -1.51 21.31 4.09
C CYS A 26 -0.80 22.37 4.97
N GLY A 27 -1.34 23.58 5.09
CA GLY A 27 -0.75 24.72 5.81
C GLY A 27 -0.77 24.65 7.35
N ASP A 28 -1.52 23.72 7.95
CA ASP A 28 -1.59 23.60 9.42
C ASP A 28 -0.24 23.12 10.01
N PRO A 29 0.38 23.87 10.95
CA PRO A 29 1.67 23.52 11.54
C PRO A 29 1.65 22.25 12.39
N ARG A 30 0.46 21.77 12.79
CA ARG A 30 0.29 20.52 13.54
C ARG A 30 0.42 19.26 12.67
N LEU A 31 0.43 19.41 11.34
CA LEU A 31 0.73 18.31 10.43
C LEU A 31 2.17 17.84 10.60
N THR A 32 2.37 16.53 10.67
CA THR A 32 3.69 15.97 10.92
C THR A 32 4.69 16.30 9.81
N SER A 33 5.91 16.66 10.22
CA SER A 33 7.08 16.78 9.36
C SER A 33 7.86 15.47 9.24
N SER A 34 7.54 14.45 10.05
CA SER A 34 8.19 13.15 9.97
C SER A 34 7.80 12.41 8.69
N PRO A 35 8.73 11.68 8.04
CA PRO A 35 8.41 10.89 6.86
C PRO A 35 7.41 9.75 7.16
N PRO A 36 6.36 9.57 6.32
CA PRO A 36 6.04 10.36 5.13
C PRO A 36 5.30 11.66 5.44
N SER A 37 5.79 12.80 4.92
CA SER A 37 5.12 14.10 5.06
C SER A 37 4.50 14.54 3.74
N LEU A 38 3.19 14.77 3.73
CA LEU A 38 2.48 15.30 2.56
C LEU A 38 3.02 16.68 2.15
N ARG A 39 3.47 17.49 3.11
CA ARG A 39 4.08 18.80 2.85
C ARG A 39 5.30 18.72 1.94
N ASP A 40 6.10 17.68 2.09
CA ASP A 40 7.27 17.45 1.25
C ASP A 40 6.93 16.71 -0.03
N LEU A 41 6.01 15.74 0.06
CA LEU A 41 5.69 14.83 -1.05
C LEU A 41 4.91 15.52 -2.18
N LEU A 42 3.93 16.38 -1.86
CA LEU A 42 3.09 17.05 -2.85
C LEU A 42 3.90 17.94 -3.82
N PRO A 43 4.74 18.90 -3.36
CA PRO A 43 5.53 19.74 -4.26
C PRO A 43 6.57 18.93 -5.05
N ARG A 44 7.20 17.92 -4.43
CA ARG A 44 8.17 17.03 -5.10
C ARG A 44 7.50 16.23 -6.22
N THR A 45 6.32 15.69 -5.97
CA THR A 45 5.54 14.97 -6.99
C THR A 45 5.12 15.90 -8.11
N ALA A 46 4.67 17.12 -7.79
CA ALA A 46 4.32 18.11 -8.80
C ALA A 46 5.52 18.50 -9.67
N GLN A 47 6.70 18.69 -9.07
CA GLN A 47 7.94 18.97 -9.80
C GLN A 47 8.32 17.82 -10.74
N LEU A 48 8.25 16.57 -10.26
CA LEU A 48 8.55 15.40 -11.09
C LEU A 48 7.56 15.27 -12.25
N LEU A 49 6.27 15.48 -12.03
CA LEU A 49 5.26 15.49 -13.10
C LEU A 49 5.52 16.59 -14.14
N ARG A 50 6.04 17.76 -13.75
CA ARG A 50 6.48 18.79 -14.71
C ARG A 50 7.65 18.30 -15.56
N LYS A 51 8.64 17.63 -14.96
CA LYS A 51 9.76 17.02 -15.69
C LYS A 51 9.27 15.94 -16.66
N VAL A 52 8.35 15.07 -16.22
CA VAL A 52 7.70 14.06 -17.08
C VAL A 52 6.99 14.74 -18.25
N ALA A 53 6.16 15.75 -18.00
CA ALA A 53 5.45 16.48 -19.05
C ALA A 53 6.39 17.17 -20.05
N HIS A 54 7.56 17.64 -19.59
CA HIS A 54 8.58 18.22 -20.46
C HIS A 54 9.26 17.17 -21.33
N ALA A 55 9.72 16.06 -20.74
CA ALA A 55 10.34 14.95 -21.46
C ALA A 55 9.38 14.33 -22.49
N ARG A 56 8.11 14.15 -22.11
CA ARG A 56 7.05 13.61 -22.98
C ARG A 56 6.72 14.53 -24.16
N ARG A 57 6.83 15.85 -23.97
CA ARG A 57 6.76 16.83 -25.05
C ARG A 57 7.96 16.72 -25.99
N ALA A 58 9.18 16.63 -25.45
CA ALA A 58 10.40 16.54 -26.25
C ALA A 58 10.50 15.24 -27.07
N ALA A 59 9.92 14.13 -26.57
CA ALA A 59 9.90 12.84 -27.26
C ALA A 59 8.87 12.75 -28.41
N SER A 60 8.32 13.86 -28.89
CA SER A 60 7.31 13.90 -29.96
C SER A 60 7.91 13.51 -31.32
N GLY A 61 7.94 12.20 -31.58
CA GLY A 61 8.46 11.58 -32.80
C GLY A 61 8.77 10.08 -32.68
N GLY A 62 8.64 9.48 -31.48
CA GLY A 62 8.97 8.08 -31.23
C GLY A 62 7.93 7.05 -31.71
N VAL A 63 8.42 5.81 -31.84
CA VAL A 63 7.68 4.57 -32.15
C VAL A 63 6.45 4.41 -31.24
N PRO A 64 5.34 3.80 -31.72
CA PRO A 64 4.19 3.47 -30.88
C PRO A 64 4.61 2.75 -29.59
N GLU A 65 4.18 3.26 -28.43
CA GLU A 65 4.44 2.61 -27.15
C GLU A 65 3.64 1.30 -27.05
N ALA A 66 4.32 0.22 -26.64
CA ALA A 66 3.70 -1.07 -26.39
C ALA A 66 2.72 -0.99 -25.20
N SER A 67 1.70 -1.87 -25.21
CA SER A 67 0.78 -2.05 -24.08
C SER A 67 1.55 -2.33 -22.78
N GLY A 68 1.11 -1.77 -21.66
CA GLY A 68 1.80 -1.81 -20.36
C GLY A 68 3.05 -0.92 -20.28
N GLY A 69 3.24 -0.03 -21.26
CA GLY A 69 4.35 0.93 -21.33
C GLY A 69 4.11 2.23 -20.56
N ALA A 70 4.89 3.26 -20.89
CA ALA A 70 4.90 4.54 -20.16
C ALA A 70 3.52 5.21 -20.11
N ARG A 71 2.80 5.24 -21.23
CA ARG A 71 1.46 5.83 -21.33
C ARG A 71 0.44 5.12 -20.46
N ASP A 72 0.39 3.80 -20.50
CA ASP A 72 -0.60 3.03 -19.72
C ASP A 72 -0.35 3.21 -18.22
N PHE A 73 0.93 3.21 -17.81
CA PHE A 73 1.31 3.58 -16.46
C PHE A 73 0.83 5.00 -16.08
N LEU A 74 1.08 6.01 -16.92
CA LEU A 74 0.66 7.38 -16.62
C LEU A 74 -0.86 7.53 -16.51
N VAL A 75 -1.64 6.80 -17.30
CA VAL A 75 -3.11 6.79 -17.20
C VAL A 75 -3.55 6.26 -15.83
N VAL A 76 -3.02 5.11 -15.41
CA VAL A 76 -3.32 4.51 -14.10
C VAL A 76 -2.87 5.44 -12.98
N TYR A 77 -1.63 5.92 -13.05
CA TYR A 77 -1.01 6.79 -12.05
C TYR A 77 -1.78 8.09 -11.85
N LEU A 78 -2.13 8.80 -12.93
CA LEU A 78 -2.83 10.09 -12.84
C LEU A 78 -4.26 9.94 -12.35
N THR A 79 -4.94 8.86 -12.74
CA THR A 79 -6.29 8.54 -12.25
C THR A 79 -6.24 8.26 -10.74
N ASN A 80 -5.29 7.45 -10.29
CA ASN A 80 -5.12 7.14 -8.87
C ASN A 80 -4.71 8.39 -8.07
N LEU A 81 -3.82 9.22 -8.61
CA LEU A 81 -3.39 10.46 -7.97
C LEU A 81 -4.57 11.42 -7.75
N GLU A 82 -5.45 11.55 -8.74
CA GLU A 82 -6.66 12.35 -8.59
C GLU A 82 -7.57 11.78 -7.50
N ALA A 83 -7.78 10.47 -7.48
CA ALA A 83 -8.60 9.80 -6.46
C ALA A 83 -8.04 9.99 -5.05
N LYS A 84 -6.75 9.72 -4.82
CA LYS A 84 -6.10 9.88 -3.52
C LYS A 84 -6.03 11.34 -3.07
N SER A 85 -5.82 12.27 -4.01
CA SER A 85 -5.87 13.72 -3.71
C SER A 85 -7.25 14.17 -3.25
N LYS A 86 -8.34 13.65 -3.84
CA LYS A 86 -9.71 13.94 -3.38
C LYS A 86 -9.96 13.42 -1.97
N GLN A 87 -9.42 12.25 -1.61
CA GLN A 87 -9.53 11.71 -0.25
C GLN A 87 -8.83 12.62 0.77
N VAL A 88 -7.59 13.04 0.49
CA VAL A 88 -6.88 13.99 1.37
C VAL A 88 -7.64 15.31 1.46
N ALA A 89 -8.08 15.87 0.34
CA ALA A 89 -8.85 17.13 0.33
C ALA A 89 -10.14 17.05 1.16
N ALA A 90 -10.81 15.89 1.21
CA ALA A 90 -12.00 15.69 2.03
C ALA A 90 -11.70 15.63 3.54
N MET A 91 -10.45 15.33 3.92
CA MET A 91 -9.99 15.30 5.32
C MET A 91 -9.42 16.63 5.80
N LEU A 92 -8.97 17.48 4.87
CA LEU A 92 -8.40 18.80 5.14
C LEU A 92 -9.49 19.88 5.17
N PRO A 93 -9.26 21.01 5.87
CA PRO A 93 -10.21 22.11 5.87
C PRO A 93 -10.35 22.70 4.46
N PRO A 94 -11.56 23.20 4.10
CA PRO A 94 -11.76 23.83 2.81
C PRO A 94 -10.87 25.07 2.65
N PRO A 95 -10.51 25.44 1.40
CA PRO A 95 -9.69 26.62 1.13
C PRO A 95 -10.21 27.86 1.86
N GLY A 96 -9.39 28.46 2.72
CA GLY A 96 -9.73 29.67 3.48
C GLY A 96 -10.15 29.45 4.94
N LEU A 97 -10.45 28.22 5.38
CA LEU A 97 -10.59 27.90 6.81
C LEU A 97 -9.24 27.45 7.39
N ARG A 98 -8.86 28.01 8.56
CA ARG A 98 -7.55 27.75 9.18
C ARG A 98 -7.52 26.54 10.12
N SER A 99 -8.67 26.14 10.67
CA SER A 99 -8.73 25.04 11.65
C SER A 99 -9.20 23.76 11.00
N ALA A 100 -8.28 22.80 10.82
CA ALA A 100 -8.66 21.42 10.53
C ALA A 100 -9.35 20.78 11.75
N ASN A 101 -10.11 19.71 11.52
CA ASN A 101 -10.75 18.94 12.58
C ASN A 101 -9.72 18.49 13.61
N ASP A 102 -9.92 18.76 14.90
CA ASP A 102 -8.96 18.41 15.96
C ASP A 102 -8.72 16.90 16.06
N GLU A 103 -9.69 16.08 15.65
CA GLU A 103 -9.52 14.64 15.51
C GLU A 103 -8.41 14.26 14.51
N LEU A 104 -8.07 15.12 13.54
CA LEU A 104 -6.97 14.88 12.59
C LEU A 104 -5.60 14.86 13.31
N PHE A 105 -5.48 15.56 14.42
CA PHE A 105 -4.22 15.69 15.18
C PHE A 105 -4.19 14.83 16.43
N ARG A 106 -5.35 14.43 16.97
CA ARG A 106 -5.42 13.57 18.16
C ARG A 106 -4.73 12.23 17.93
N GLU A 107 -3.77 11.90 18.79
CA GLU A 107 -3.08 10.62 18.73
C GLU A 107 -4.05 9.44 18.86
N GLY A 108 -3.81 8.40 18.07
CA GLY A 108 -4.65 7.21 18.05
C GLY A 108 -6.02 7.38 17.39
N SER A 109 -6.43 8.59 16.96
CA SER A 109 -7.70 8.79 16.28
C SER A 109 -7.76 8.09 14.93
N LEU A 110 -8.98 7.79 14.47
CA LEU A 110 -9.20 7.18 13.18
C LEU A 110 -8.77 8.10 12.02
N LEU A 111 -9.07 9.40 12.11
CA LEU A 111 -8.70 10.37 11.06
C LEU A 111 -7.18 10.55 10.95
N ARG A 112 -6.46 10.57 12.07
CA ARG A 112 -4.99 10.67 12.05
C ARG A 112 -4.35 9.45 11.38
N ARG A 113 -4.81 8.24 11.71
CA ARG A 113 -4.34 6.99 11.08
C ARG A 113 -4.63 6.96 9.57
N GLN A 114 -5.81 7.43 9.17
CA GLN A 114 -6.17 7.54 7.74
C GLN A 114 -5.26 8.51 7.01
N LEU A 115 -4.97 9.67 7.59
CA LEU A 115 -4.06 10.64 6.99
C LEU A 115 -2.63 10.06 6.89
N ALA A 116 -2.16 9.34 7.92
CA ALA A 116 -0.87 8.67 7.90
C ALA A 116 -0.80 7.59 6.79
N LYS A 117 -1.87 6.79 6.62
CA LYS A 117 -1.99 5.82 5.52
C LYS A 117 -1.97 6.50 4.15
N LEU A 118 -2.71 7.60 3.97
CA LEU A 118 -2.65 8.38 2.73
C LEU A 118 -1.25 8.95 2.49
N ALA A 119 -0.59 9.50 3.52
CA ALA A 119 0.78 9.99 3.39
C ALA A 119 1.76 8.88 2.95
N LEU A 120 1.62 7.66 3.46
CA LEU A 120 2.38 6.49 3.01
C LEU A 120 2.08 6.16 1.54
N ILE A 121 0.81 6.16 1.13
CA ILE A 121 0.42 5.94 -0.28
C ILE A 121 1.05 7.01 -1.18
N PHE A 122 0.98 8.29 -0.82
CA PHE A 122 1.64 9.37 -1.58
C PHE A 122 3.16 9.19 -1.65
N SER A 123 3.79 8.67 -0.59
CA SER A 123 5.22 8.33 -0.59
C SER A 123 5.52 7.22 -1.59
N HIS A 124 4.72 6.15 -1.60
CA HIS A 124 4.86 5.04 -2.55
C HIS A 124 4.64 5.50 -3.98
N MET A 125 3.59 6.29 -4.24
CA MET A 125 3.31 6.86 -5.57
C MET A 125 4.47 7.74 -6.06
N TYR A 126 5.00 8.62 -5.22
CA TYR A 126 6.16 9.43 -5.59
C TYR A 126 7.38 8.56 -5.92
N ALA A 127 7.67 7.56 -5.08
CA ALA A 127 8.81 6.69 -5.29
C ALA A 127 8.68 5.84 -6.56
N GLU A 128 7.47 5.33 -6.84
CA GLU A 128 7.15 4.59 -8.06
C GLU A 128 7.34 5.46 -9.31
N LEU A 129 6.76 6.66 -9.31
CA LEU A 129 6.93 7.61 -10.41
C LEU A 129 8.41 7.95 -10.62
N ASN A 130 9.15 8.17 -9.54
CA ASN A 130 10.58 8.51 -9.61
C ASN A 130 11.44 7.33 -10.09
N ALA A 131 11.05 6.10 -9.76
CA ALA A 131 11.76 4.89 -10.17
C ALA A 131 11.51 4.55 -11.64
N LEU A 132 10.30 4.83 -12.17
CA LEU A 132 9.93 4.57 -13.56
C LEU A 132 10.19 5.76 -14.49
N PHE A 133 10.25 6.97 -13.95
CA PHE A 133 10.53 8.21 -14.67
C PHE A 133 11.63 9.04 -13.98
N PRO A 134 12.85 8.50 -13.78
CA PRO A 134 13.95 9.25 -13.18
C PRO A 134 14.23 10.51 -14.01
N GLU A 135 14.29 11.66 -13.33
CA GLU A 135 14.42 12.97 -13.98
C GLU A 135 13.36 13.25 -15.07
N GLY A 136 12.20 12.60 -14.98
CA GLY A 136 11.09 12.69 -15.93
C GLY A 136 11.20 11.78 -17.16
N LYS A 137 12.27 11.01 -17.31
CA LYS A 137 12.50 10.14 -18.48
C LYS A 137 12.07 8.71 -18.19
N TYR A 138 11.20 8.15 -19.02
CA TYR A 138 10.72 6.78 -18.83
C TYR A 138 11.84 5.73 -18.95
N CYS A 139 11.95 4.85 -17.95
CA CYS A 139 12.86 3.71 -17.95
C CYS A 139 12.22 2.40 -17.45
N GLY A 140 10.88 2.31 -17.40
CA GLY A 140 10.20 1.10 -16.92
C GLY A 140 10.52 -0.17 -17.73
N HIS A 141 10.72 -0.01 -19.05
CA HIS A 141 11.13 -1.10 -19.95
C HIS A 141 12.53 -1.67 -19.63
N THR A 142 13.42 -0.88 -19.02
CA THR A 142 14.77 -1.28 -18.61
C THR A 142 14.91 -1.46 -17.10
N TYR A 143 13.83 -1.31 -16.33
CA TYR A 143 13.89 -1.41 -14.87
C TYR A 143 14.44 -2.78 -14.43
N GLN A 144 15.39 -2.77 -13.51
CA GLN A 144 16.04 -3.98 -13.01
C GLN A 144 15.49 -4.32 -11.64
N LEU A 145 14.90 -5.51 -11.52
CA LEU A 145 14.51 -6.04 -10.22
C LEU A 145 15.77 -6.41 -9.43
N THR A 146 15.72 -6.17 -8.13
CA THR A 146 16.85 -6.43 -7.23
C THR A 146 17.09 -7.93 -7.06
N LYS A 147 16.04 -8.75 -7.13
CA LYS A 147 16.13 -10.21 -6.99
C LYS A 147 16.12 -10.86 -8.37
N ALA A 148 17.24 -11.47 -8.76
CA ALA A 148 17.41 -12.05 -10.09
C ALA A 148 16.31 -13.06 -10.48
N PRO A 149 15.87 -14.01 -9.62
CA PRO A 149 14.77 -14.92 -9.99
C PRO A 149 13.44 -14.19 -10.27
N ALA A 150 13.13 -13.16 -9.47
CA ALA A 150 11.95 -12.33 -9.69
C ALA A 150 12.07 -11.49 -10.97
N HIS A 151 13.29 -11.01 -11.29
CA HIS A 151 13.56 -10.30 -12.54
C HIS A 151 13.29 -11.17 -13.76
N THR A 152 13.86 -12.40 -13.76
CA THR A 152 13.65 -13.39 -14.81
C THR A 152 12.17 -13.69 -14.98
N PHE A 153 11.48 -14.00 -13.87
CA PHE A 153 10.03 -14.24 -13.87
C PHE A 153 9.25 -13.10 -14.54
N TRP A 154 9.47 -11.85 -14.14
CA TRP A 154 8.78 -10.70 -14.71
C TRP A 154 9.10 -10.55 -16.20
N ARG A 155 10.36 -10.71 -16.62
CA ARG A 155 10.73 -10.53 -18.03
C ARG A 155 10.17 -11.63 -18.93
N GLU A 156 10.10 -12.86 -18.45
CA GLU A 156 9.54 -13.99 -19.20
C GLU A 156 8.02 -13.89 -19.37
N HIS A 157 7.28 -13.50 -18.32
CA HIS A 157 5.81 -13.49 -18.35
C HIS A 157 5.22 -12.12 -18.72
N CYS A 158 5.90 -11.04 -18.34
CA CYS A 158 5.42 -9.66 -18.51
C CYS A 158 6.18 -8.90 -19.61
N GLY A 159 7.32 -9.41 -20.10
CA GLY A 159 8.13 -8.73 -21.10
C GLY A 159 8.63 -7.37 -20.63
N ALA A 160 8.56 -6.37 -21.51
CA ALA A 160 8.99 -4.99 -21.22
C ALA A 160 7.95 -4.14 -20.48
N ARG A 161 6.81 -4.73 -20.09
CA ARG A 161 5.73 -4.02 -19.39
C ARG A 161 6.19 -3.55 -18.02
N CYS A 162 5.67 -2.40 -17.59
CA CYS A 162 5.97 -1.80 -16.30
C CYS A 162 4.77 -1.75 -15.35
N VAL A 163 3.57 -2.09 -15.82
CA VAL A 163 2.34 -2.16 -15.03
C VAL A 163 1.40 -3.22 -15.61
N LEU A 164 0.69 -3.93 -14.73
CA LEU A 164 -0.36 -4.89 -15.06
C LEU A 164 -1.61 -4.63 -14.22
N SER A 165 -2.79 -4.99 -14.71
CA SER A 165 -3.98 -5.04 -13.86
C SER A 165 -3.84 -6.13 -12.80
N TRP A 166 -4.44 -5.97 -11.62
CA TRP A 166 -4.38 -7.01 -10.58
C TRP A 166 -4.80 -8.41 -11.09
N PRO A 167 -5.93 -8.60 -11.80
CA PRO A 167 -6.35 -9.93 -12.26
C PRO A 167 -5.32 -10.60 -13.19
N GLU A 168 -4.68 -9.81 -14.04
CA GLU A 168 -3.64 -10.30 -14.93
C GLU A 168 -2.36 -10.67 -14.15
N PHE A 169 -1.94 -9.81 -13.22
CA PHE A 169 -0.79 -10.07 -12.37
C PHE A 169 -1.00 -11.31 -11.49
N GLU A 170 -2.19 -11.48 -10.89
CA GLU A 170 -2.57 -12.66 -10.10
C GLU A 170 -2.45 -13.93 -10.94
N SER A 171 -3.03 -13.92 -12.15
CA SER A 171 -2.95 -15.06 -13.07
C SER A 171 -1.50 -15.44 -13.42
N VAL A 172 -0.65 -14.43 -13.68
CA VAL A 172 0.78 -14.64 -13.97
C VAL A 172 1.53 -15.16 -12.75
N LEU A 173 1.31 -14.59 -11.56
CA LEU A 173 1.96 -15.02 -10.32
C LEU A 173 1.61 -16.47 -9.97
N CYS A 174 0.35 -16.86 -10.16
CA CYS A 174 -0.14 -18.22 -9.88
C CYS A 174 0.53 -19.31 -10.72
N THR A 175 1.21 -18.98 -11.82
CA THR A 175 1.98 -19.96 -12.62
C THR A 175 3.21 -20.48 -11.88
N CYS A 176 3.78 -19.68 -10.96
CA CYS A 176 4.95 -20.04 -10.16
C CYS A 176 4.64 -20.16 -8.66
N HIS A 177 3.75 -19.31 -8.16
CA HIS A 177 3.37 -19.25 -6.75
C HIS A 177 1.85 -19.34 -6.63
N PRO A 178 1.28 -20.56 -6.51
CA PRO A 178 -0.17 -20.75 -6.47
C PRO A 178 -0.81 -20.08 -5.25
N VAL A 179 -1.82 -19.24 -5.51
CA VAL A 179 -2.62 -18.55 -4.49
C VAL A 179 -4.06 -19.04 -4.58
N GLU A 180 -4.67 -19.28 -3.42
CA GLU A 180 -6.11 -19.52 -3.37
C GLU A 180 -6.89 -18.24 -3.67
N SER A 181 -7.81 -18.32 -4.63
CA SER A 181 -8.67 -17.22 -4.99
C SER A 181 -9.54 -16.75 -3.81
N GLY A 182 -9.99 -15.51 -3.88
CA GLY A 182 -10.89 -14.93 -2.88
C GLY A 182 -10.11 -14.23 -1.74
N PRO A 183 -10.41 -14.50 -0.46
CA PRO A 183 -9.91 -13.69 0.65
C PRO A 183 -8.36 -13.61 0.73
N THR A 184 -7.67 -14.73 0.51
CA THR A 184 -6.20 -14.80 0.51
C THR A 184 -5.60 -13.97 -0.62
N ALA A 185 -6.13 -14.09 -1.84
CA ALA A 185 -5.72 -13.27 -2.99
C ALA A 185 -5.95 -11.78 -2.72
N GLN A 186 -7.05 -11.40 -2.05
CA GLN A 186 -7.32 -10.01 -1.69
C GLN A 186 -6.33 -9.47 -0.64
N ALA A 187 -5.92 -10.26 0.36
CA ALA A 187 -4.87 -9.84 1.28
C ALA A 187 -3.51 -9.71 0.61
N LEU A 188 -3.20 -10.61 -0.33
CA LEU A 188 -1.99 -10.51 -1.14
C LEU A 188 -2.00 -9.23 -1.96
N ARG A 189 -3.13 -8.91 -2.61
CA ARG A 189 -3.33 -7.64 -3.32
C ARG A 189 -3.05 -6.45 -2.42
N SER A 190 -3.67 -6.39 -1.25
CA SER A 190 -3.47 -5.30 -0.29
C SER A 190 -2.01 -5.16 0.17
N THR A 191 -1.22 -6.23 0.07
CA THR A 191 0.23 -6.18 0.38
C THR A 191 1.06 -5.66 -0.80
N ILE A 192 0.73 -6.06 -2.03
CA ILE A 192 1.52 -5.76 -3.24
C ILE A 192 1.14 -4.39 -3.83
N ASP A 193 -0.14 -4.06 -3.89
CA ASP A 193 -0.70 -2.82 -4.44
C ASP A 193 -0.51 -1.65 -3.46
N LEU A 194 0.76 -1.25 -3.30
CA LEU A 194 1.23 -0.21 -2.38
C LEU A 194 0.60 1.15 -2.66
N THR A 195 0.24 1.41 -3.91
CA THR A 195 -0.41 2.64 -4.36
C THR A 195 -1.94 2.58 -4.29
N CYS A 196 -2.50 1.40 -4.02
CA CYS A 196 -3.94 1.14 -3.99
C CYS A 196 -4.63 1.59 -5.29
N SER A 197 -4.03 1.23 -6.42
CA SER A 197 -4.43 1.60 -7.79
C SER A 197 -5.23 0.51 -8.50
N GLY A 198 -5.29 -0.70 -7.93
CA GLY A 198 -5.83 -1.90 -8.57
C GLY A 198 -4.93 -2.48 -9.66
N HIS A 199 -3.70 -1.98 -9.75
CA HIS A 199 -2.66 -2.44 -10.66
C HIS A 199 -1.42 -2.79 -9.86
N VAL A 200 -0.52 -3.54 -10.47
CA VAL A 200 0.79 -3.87 -9.91
C VAL A 200 1.86 -3.40 -10.89
N SER A 201 2.70 -2.48 -10.46
CA SER A 201 3.86 -2.06 -11.23
C SER A 201 5.07 -2.97 -11.01
N ILE A 202 6.01 -2.93 -11.96
CA ILE A 202 7.31 -3.62 -11.82
C ILE A 202 8.07 -3.13 -10.58
N PHE A 203 7.83 -1.89 -10.16
CA PHE A 203 8.42 -1.31 -8.95
C PHE A 203 7.78 -1.87 -7.68
N GLU A 204 6.45 -1.92 -7.60
CA GLU A 204 5.72 -2.55 -6.49
C GLU A 204 6.13 -4.03 -6.33
N PHE A 205 6.27 -4.73 -7.44
CA PHE A 205 6.72 -6.12 -7.45
C PHE A 205 8.18 -6.29 -7.00
N ASP A 206 9.08 -5.37 -7.35
CA ASP A 206 10.46 -5.34 -6.83
C ASP A 206 10.46 -5.17 -5.30
N ILE A 207 9.65 -4.24 -4.77
CA ILE A 207 9.53 -4.04 -3.31
C ILE A 207 9.04 -5.32 -2.64
N PHE A 208 7.96 -5.91 -3.14
CA PHE A 208 7.36 -7.12 -2.57
C PHE A 208 8.37 -8.28 -2.52
N THR A 209 9.05 -8.54 -3.64
CA THR A 209 10.01 -9.66 -3.74
C THR A 209 11.28 -9.45 -2.92
N ARG A 210 11.66 -8.20 -2.62
CA ARG A 210 12.73 -7.88 -1.66
C ARG A 210 12.31 -8.09 -0.21
N LEU A 211 11.08 -7.69 0.13
CA LEU A 211 10.55 -7.82 1.50
C LEU A 211 10.38 -9.29 1.89
N PHE A 212 9.78 -10.10 1.01
CA PHE A 212 9.41 -11.49 1.30
C PHE A 212 10.36 -12.52 0.67
N GLN A 213 11.60 -12.13 0.40
CA GLN A 213 12.65 -13.03 -0.07
C GLN A 213 12.90 -14.23 0.87
N PRO A 214 13.39 -15.38 0.37
CA PRO A 214 13.79 -15.65 -1.01
C PRO A 214 12.62 -16.02 -1.93
N TRP A 215 12.84 -15.90 -3.25
CA TRP A 215 11.84 -16.18 -4.29
C TRP A 215 11.16 -17.56 -4.17
N PRO A 216 11.88 -18.69 -3.96
CA PRO A 216 11.24 -20.02 -3.96
C PRO A 216 10.18 -20.21 -2.87
N THR A 217 10.26 -19.44 -1.79
CA THR A 217 9.29 -19.47 -0.67
C THR A 217 8.55 -18.14 -0.53
N LEU A 218 8.53 -17.30 -1.58
CA LEU A 218 8.06 -15.91 -1.55
C LEU A 218 6.74 -15.75 -0.79
N LEU A 219 5.70 -16.47 -1.24
CA LEU A 219 4.38 -16.30 -0.65
C LEU A 219 4.28 -16.97 0.73
N LYS A 220 5.05 -18.03 1.00
CA LYS A 220 5.08 -18.64 2.34
C LYS A 220 5.70 -17.69 3.36
N ASN A 221 6.77 -17.00 2.96
CA ASN A 221 7.36 -15.93 3.77
C ASN A 221 6.35 -14.80 3.99
N TRP A 222 5.61 -14.40 2.96
CA TRP A 222 4.53 -13.42 3.11
C TRP A 222 3.44 -13.86 4.08
N GLN A 223 2.92 -15.07 3.93
CA GLN A 223 1.91 -15.63 4.83
C GLN A 223 2.41 -15.62 6.28
N LEU A 224 3.60 -16.16 6.53
CA LEU A 224 4.09 -16.29 7.89
C LEU A 224 4.50 -14.96 8.50
N LEU A 225 5.14 -14.06 7.74
CA LEU A 225 5.66 -12.79 8.26
C LEU A 225 4.64 -11.67 8.27
N ALA A 226 3.66 -11.65 7.36
CA ALA A 226 2.69 -10.56 7.27
C ALA A 226 1.29 -10.97 7.72
N VAL A 227 0.82 -12.16 7.32
CA VAL A 227 -0.56 -12.58 7.62
C VAL A 227 -0.66 -13.15 9.03
N ASN A 228 0.27 -14.03 9.41
CA ASN A 228 0.19 -14.79 10.65
C ASN A 228 1.01 -14.18 11.80
N HIS A 229 2.00 -13.34 11.50
CA HIS A 229 2.90 -12.83 12.53
C HIS A 229 2.26 -11.69 13.34
N PRO A 230 2.10 -11.82 14.67
CA PRO A 230 1.47 -10.79 15.51
C PRO A 230 2.29 -9.50 15.62
N GLY A 231 3.60 -9.58 15.36
CA GLY A 231 4.50 -8.42 15.35
C GLY A 231 4.46 -7.60 14.05
N TYR A 232 3.81 -8.10 12.98
CA TYR A 232 3.71 -7.35 11.74
C TYR A 232 2.70 -6.22 11.85
N MET A 233 3.08 -5.04 11.36
CA MET A 233 2.21 -3.87 11.34
C MET A 233 2.19 -3.27 9.93
N ALA A 234 1.06 -3.45 9.24
CA ALA A 234 0.83 -2.83 7.94
C ALA A 234 0.68 -1.31 8.08
N PHE A 235 1.24 -0.56 7.12
CA PHE A 235 1.07 0.90 7.00
C PHE A 235 1.29 1.73 8.28
N LEU A 236 2.28 1.38 9.10
CA LEU A 236 2.71 2.24 10.21
C LEU A 236 3.87 3.17 9.83
N THR A 237 3.86 4.35 10.41
CA THR A 237 4.96 5.32 10.35
C THR A 237 5.97 5.11 11.48
N TYR A 238 7.08 5.86 11.45
CA TYR A 238 8.08 5.83 12.52
C TYR A 238 7.48 6.25 13.87
N ASP A 239 6.68 7.31 13.87
CA ASP A 239 6.07 7.84 15.10
C ASP A 239 5.00 6.91 15.65
N GLU A 240 4.21 6.27 14.79
CA GLU A 240 3.19 5.31 15.24
C GLU A 240 3.80 4.03 15.83
N VAL A 241 4.95 3.58 15.32
CA VAL A 241 5.71 2.48 15.96
C VAL A 241 6.11 2.88 17.38
N ARG A 242 6.62 4.09 17.56
CA ARG A 242 7.01 4.60 18.89
C ARG A 242 5.80 4.68 19.82
N ALA A 243 4.70 5.26 19.35
CA ALA A 243 3.46 5.38 20.13
C ALA A 243 2.89 4.01 20.53
N ARG A 244 2.95 3.01 19.64
CA ARG A 244 2.48 1.66 19.91
C ARG A 244 3.33 0.94 20.96
N LEU A 245 4.65 0.98 20.80
CA LEU A 245 5.58 0.33 21.75
C LEU A 245 5.64 1.03 23.10
N GLN A 246 5.21 2.29 23.19
CA GLN A 246 5.11 3.02 24.46
C GLN A 246 4.18 2.29 25.46
N ALA A 247 3.13 1.61 24.98
CA ALA A 247 2.25 0.81 25.82
C ALA A 247 2.93 -0.47 26.38
N CYS A 248 4.05 -0.87 25.79
CA CYS A 248 4.82 -2.06 26.17
C CYS A 248 6.18 -1.70 26.77
N ARG A 249 6.39 -0.44 27.19
CA ARG A 249 7.70 0.04 27.67
C ARG A 249 8.22 -0.75 28.86
N ASP A 250 7.33 -1.20 29.74
CA ASP A 250 7.70 -1.94 30.94
C ASP A 250 8.00 -3.43 30.67
N LYS A 251 8.00 -3.83 29.38
CA LYS A 251 8.30 -5.19 28.94
C LYS A 251 9.42 -5.18 27.89
N PRO A 252 10.69 -5.10 28.32
CA PRO A 252 11.85 -5.21 27.44
C PRO A 252 11.79 -6.44 26.53
N GLY A 253 12.23 -6.31 25.28
CA GLY A 253 12.08 -7.34 24.26
C GLY A 253 10.76 -7.29 23.48
N SER A 254 9.85 -6.38 23.83
CA SER A 254 8.64 -6.11 23.03
C SER A 254 9.01 -5.49 21.69
N TYR A 255 8.47 -6.03 20.60
CA TYR A 255 8.86 -5.60 19.26
C TYR A 255 7.71 -5.64 18.26
N ILE A 256 7.81 -4.81 17.22
CA ILE A 256 6.94 -4.82 16.03
C ILE A 256 7.80 -4.52 14.80
N PHE A 257 7.36 -4.92 13.62
CA PHE A 257 8.05 -4.63 12.37
C PHE A 257 7.10 -4.26 11.25
N ARG A 258 7.64 -3.52 10.28
CA ARG A 258 6.89 -2.96 9.15
C ARG A 258 7.82 -2.72 7.96
N PRO A 259 7.29 -2.55 6.74
CA PRO A 259 8.05 -1.99 5.64
C PRO A 259 8.57 -0.58 5.98
N SER A 260 9.81 -0.27 5.61
CA SER A 260 10.39 1.05 5.82
C SER A 260 9.82 2.06 4.82
N CYS A 261 9.35 3.20 5.33
CA CYS A 261 8.80 4.30 4.51
C CYS A 261 9.87 5.12 3.79
N THR A 262 11.12 5.08 4.24
CA THR A 262 12.24 5.84 3.66
C THR A 262 13.23 4.96 2.89
N ARG A 263 13.24 3.65 3.14
CA ARG A 263 14.05 2.65 2.43
C ARG A 263 13.16 1.54 1.90
N LEU A 264 12.39 1.84 0.85
CA LEU A 264 11.43 0.90 0.26
C LEU A 264 12.10 -0.42 -0.15
N GLY A 265 11.41 -1.53 0.10
CA GLY A 265 11.95 -2.89 -0.06
C GLY A 265 12.89 -3.32 1.06
N GLN A 266 12.93 -2.60 2.19
CA GLN A 266 13.58 -3.00 3.43
C GLN A 266 12.59 -2.96 4.59
N TRP A 267 12.87 -3.74 5.63
CA TRP A 267 12.10 -3.79 6.86
C TRP A 267 12.62 -2.78 7.89
N ALA A 268 11.74 -2.30 8.75
CA ALA A 268 12.08 -1.56 9.95
C ALA A 268 11.49 -2.29 11.15
N ILE A 269 12.33 -2.61 12.15
CA ILE A 269 11.96 -3.31 13.38
C ILE A 269 12.08 -2.32 14.53
N GLY A 270 10.97 -2.04 15.20
CA GLY A 270 10.92 -1.31 16.46
C GLY A 270 10.94 -2.27 17.64
N TYR A 271 11.71 -1.98 18.68
CA TYR A 271 11.75 -2.79 19.89
C TYR A 271 12.02 -1.95 21.15
N VAL A 272 11.66 -2.52 22.29
CA VAL A 272 11.92 -1.98 23.63
C VAL A 272 13.21 -2.61 24.16
N SER A 273 14.23 -1.81 24.43
CA SER A 273 15.50 -2.27 25.00
C SER A 273 15.42 -2.56 26.50
N SER A 274 16.47 -3.14 27.07
CA SER A 274 16.58 -3.50 28.49
C SER A 274 16.43 -2.33 29.45
N ASP A 275 16.79 -1.11 29.03
CA ASP A 275 16.63 0.14 29.77
C ASP A 275 15.24 0.80 29.55
N GLY A 276 14.35 0.16 28.80
CA GLY A 276 13.02 0.68 28.47
C GLY A 276 13.01 1.73 27.36
N SER A 277 14.13 1.99 26.68
CA SER A 277 14.14 2.87 25.50
C SER A 277 13.49 2.19 24.29
N ILE A 278 12.89 2.98 23.39
CA ILE A 278 12.28 2.47 22.15
C ILE A 278 13.20 2.81 20.98
N LEU A 279 13.71 1.78 20.31
CA LEU A 279 14.65 1.88 19.21
C LEU A 279 14.05 1.30 17.94
N GLN A 280 14.43 1.83 16.78
CA GLN A 280 14.07 1.29 15.47
C GLN A 280 15.32 1.01 14.63
N THR A 281 15.39 -0.18 14.04
CA THR A 281 16.53 -0.62 13.23
C THR A 281 16.07 -1.12 11.87
N ILE A 282 16.93 -1.03 10.87
CA ILE A 282 16.70 -1.56 9.52
C ILE A 282 17.71 -2.69 9.29
N PRO A 283 17.27 -3.96 9.23
CA PRO A 283 18.18 -5.07 8.96
C PRO A 283 18.88 -4.89 7.61
N LEU A 284 20.21 -4.87 7.63
CA LEU A 284 21.02 -4.74 6.41
C LEU A 284 21.41 -6.12 5.89
N ASN A 285 21.26 -6.32 4.59
CA ASN A 285 21.76 -7.48 3.83
C ASN A 285 21.33 -8.86 4.36
N LYS A 286 20.18 -8.96 5.04
CA LYS A 286 19.62 -10.24 5.50
C LYS A 286 18.10 -10.29 5.35
N PRO A 287 17.50 -11.47 5.07
CA PRO A 287 16.05 -11.65 5.11
C PRO A 287 15.48 -11.35 6.50
N LEU A 288 14.24 -10.84 6.58
CA LEU A 288 13.59 -10.51 7.85
C LEU A 288 13.55 -11.70 8.81
N LEU A 289 13.19 -12.87 8.29
CA LEU A 289 13.13 -14.11 9.06
C LEU A 289 14.41 -14.36 9.87
N LYS A 290 15.57 -14.21 9.22
CA LYS A 290 16.87 -14.40 9.85
C LYS A 290 17.15 -13.32 10.91
N ALA A 291 16.80 -12.06 10.61
CA ALA A 291 16.93 -10.97 11.57
C ALA A 291 16.08 -11.19 12.83
N LEU A 292 14.85 -11.71 12.68
CA LEU A 292 13.97 -12.03 13.81
C LEU A 292 14.52 -13.17 14.66
N LEU A 293 14.98 -14.27 14.03
CA LEU A 293 15.59 -15.40 14.72
C LEU A 293 16.89 -15.04 15.46
N GLU A 294 17.72 -14.18 14.88
CA GLU A 294 18.94 -13.67 15.53
C GLU A 294 18.59 -12.78 16.72
N GLY A 295 17.67 -11.83 16.54
CA GLY A 295 17.28 -10.95 17.64
C GLY A 295 16.48 -11.65 18.74
N GLU A 296 15.78 -12.74 18.46
CA GLU A 296 15.20 -13.61 19.50
C GLU A 296 16.31 -14.28 20.33
N LYS A 297 17.33 -14.85 19.69
CA LYS A 297 18.49 -15.46 20.39
C LYS A 297 19.27 -14.45 21.23
N GLU A 298 19.36 -13.21 20.77
CA GLU A 298 20.03 -12.13 21.48
C GLU A 298 19.14 -11.48 22.56
N GLY A 299 17.87 -11.86 22.66
CA GLY A 299 16.93 -11.34 23.66
C GLY A 299 16.27 -10.00 23.30
N PHE A 300 16.44 -9.50 22.08
CA PHE A 300 15.84 -8.25 21.61
C PHE A 300 14.41 -8.39 21.10
N TYR A 301 14.06 -9.51 20.47
CA TYR A 301 12.77 -9.70 19.79
C TYR A 301 12.01 -10.89 20.40
N LEU A 302 11.43 -10.68 21.58
CA LEU A 302 10.80 -11.73 22.38
C LEU A 302 9.28 -11.65 22.42
N TYR A 303 8.73 -10.43 22.46
CA TYR A 303 7.30 -10.22 22.69
C TYR A 303 6.68 -9.47 21.50
N PRO A 304 6.24 -10.19 20.45
CA PRO A 304 5.68 -9.54 19.29
C PRO A 304 4.41 -8.80 19.67
N ASP A 305 4.39 -7.50 19.41
CA ASP A 305 3.31 -6.60 19.83
C ASP A 305 3.00 -6.69 21.34
N GLY A 306 4.03 -6.92 22.15
CA GLY A 306 3.91 -7.08 23.60
C GLY A 306 3.30 -8.41 24.07
N LYS A 307 2.91 -9.31 23.15
CA LYS A 307 2.30 -10.60 23.48
C LYS A 307 3.32 -11.58 24.05
N ASN A 308 2.87 -12.54 24.86
CA ASN A 308 3.75 -13.54 25.50
C ASN A 308 4.19 -14.66 24.57
N HIS A 309 3.45 -14.90 23.48
CA HIS A 309 3.73 -15.95 22.53
C HIS A 309 4.46 -15.38 21.32
N ASN A 310 5.72 -15.80 21.13
CA ASN A 310 6.49 -15.54 19.92
C ASN A 310 6.34 -16.74 18.97
N PRO A 311 5.93 -16.54 17.70
CA PRO A 311 5.84 -17.64 16.75
C PRO A 311 7.21 -18.29 16.50
N ASP A 312 7.26 -19.62 16.44
CA ASP A 312 8.47 -20.32 16.03
C ASP A 312 8.67 -20.18 14.52
N LEU A 313 9.72 -19.44 14.16
CA LEU A 313 10.07 -19.13 12.78
C LEU A 313 11.04 -20.16 12.17
N THR A 314 11.46 -21.19 12.92
CA THR A 314 12.42 -22.21 12.43
C THR A 314 11.83 -23.17 11.40
N GLU A 315 10.50 -23.34 11.34
CA GLU A 315 9.83 -24.18 10.34
C GLU A 315 10.11 -23.73 8.89
N LEU A 316 10.32 -22.42 8.68
CA LEU A 316 10.67 -21.86 7.38
C LEU A 316 12.06 -22.26 6.88
N CYS A 317 12.97 -22.63 7.78
CA CYS A 317 14.29 -23.13 7.39
C CYS A 317 14.25 -24.54 6.79
N ARG A 318 13.13 -25.27 6.95
CA ARG A 318 12.98 -26.69 6.59
C ARG A 318 11.97 -26.94 5.46
N THR A 319 11.37 -25.89 4.88
CA THR A 319 10.24 -26.07 3.96
C THR A 319 10.65 -26.28 2.50
N GLU A 320 9.95 -27.19 1.82
CA GLU A 320 9.94 -27.34 0.36
C GLU A 320 9.51 -26.06 -0.40
N PRO A 321 10.13 -25.74 -1.54
CA PRO A 321 9.77 -24.60 -2.39
C PRO A 321 8.33 -24.65 -2.97
N HIS A 322 7.75 -23.49 -3.26
CA HIS A 322 6.53 -23.30 -4.09
C HIS A 322 5.24 -24.02 -3.64
N GLN A 323 5.06 -24.27 -2.34
CA GLN A 323 3.81 -24.83 -1.83
C GLN A 323 2.61 -23.92 -2.05
N ARG A 324 1.45 -24.51 -2.34
CA ARG A 324 0.17 -23.80 -2.39
C ARG A 324 -0.18 -23.26 -1.00
N ILE A 325 -0.62 -22.01 -0.97
CA ILE A 325 -0.93 -21.32 0.29
C ILE A 325 -2.42 -21.35 0.56
N HIS A 326 -2.75 -21.75 1.79
CA HIS A 326 -4.07 -21.67 2.39
C HIS A 326 -3.93 -20.93 3.73
N VAL A 327 -4.73 -19.88 3.94
CA VAL A 327 -4.78 -19.06 5.17
C VAL A 327 -6.16 -19.27 5.78
N SER A 328 -6.25 -19.46 7.10
CA SER A 328 -7.57 -19.58 7.73
C SER A 328 -8.34 -18.26 7.69
N GLU A 329 -9.68 -18.32 7.68
CA GLU A 329 -10.52 -17.13 7.62
C GLU A 329 -10.28 -16.21 8.83
N GLU A 330 -10.05 -16.78 10.02
CA GLU A 330 -9.79 -16.02 11.24
C GLU A 330 -8.47 -15.24 11.16
N GLN A 331 -7.40 -15.88 10.65
CA GLN A 331 -6.09 -15.23 10.44
C GLN A 331 -6.21 -14.05 9.48
N LEU A 332 -7.03 -14.21 8.45
CA LEU A 332 -7.24 -13.19 7.45
C LEU A 332 -8.06 -12.01 7.97
N GLN A 333 -9.09 -12.27 8.79
CA GLN A 333 -9.85 -11.22 9.46
C GLN A 333 -8.94 -10.36 10.36
N LEU A 334 -7.99 -10.98 11.06
CA LEU A 334 -6.99 -10.28 11.85
C LEU A 334 -6.08 -9.42 10.95
N TYR A 335 -5.62 -9.96 9.82
CA TYR A 335 -4.82 -9.21 8.84
C TYR A 335 -5.55 -7.97 8.32
N TRP A 336 -6.82 -8.11 7.94
CA TRP A 336 -7.62 -6.98 7.46
C TRP A 336 -7.94 -5.94 8.55
N ALA A 337 -8.03 -6.36 9.81
CA ALA A 337 -8.18 -5.44 10.93
C ALA A 337 -6.91 -4.59 11.13
N MET A 338 -5.73 -5.14 10.84
CA MET A 338 -4.44 -4.42 10.89
C MET A 338 -4.29 -3.43 9.73
N ASP A 339 -4.67 -3.82 8.51
CA ASP A 339 -4.56 -2.98 7.32
C ASP A 339 -5.78 -2.09 7.07
N SER A 340 -6.53 -1.72 8.13
CA SER A 340 -7.78 -0.96 8.11
C SER A 340 -8.28 -0.75 6.69
N THR A 341 -9.00 -1.76 6.16
CA THR A 341 -9.60 -1.81 4.82
C THR A 341 -10.69 -0.73 4.73
N PHE A 342 -10.28 0.51 4.95
CA PHE A 342 -11.12 1.66 5.22
C PHE A 342 -11.55 2.26 3.89
N GLU A 343 -10.65 2.33 2.91
CA GLU A 343 -10.97 2.75 1.55
C GLU A 343 -11.84 1.71 0.84
N LEU A 344 -11.67 0.42 1.14
CA LEU A 344 -12.43 -0.65 0.50
C LEU A 344 -13.84 -0.77 1.08
N CYS A 345 -14.81 -0.93 0.20
CA CYS A 345 -16.19 -1.21 0.54
C CYS A 345 -16.24 -2.43 1.47
N LYS A 346 -16.92 -2.30 2.60
CA LYS A 346 -17.06 -3.39 3.58
C LYS A 346 -17.96 -4.53 3.10
N ILE A 347 -18.62 -4.38 1.95
CA ILE A 347 -19.45 -5.42 1.34
C ILE A 347 -18.60 -6.32 0.45
N CYS A 348 -17.93 -5.77 -0.57
CA CYS A 348 -17.10 -6.59 -1.46
C CYS A 348 -15.65 -6.75 -1.00
N ALA A 349 -15.15 -5.89 -0.11
CA ALA A 349 -13.73 -5.78 0.23
C ALA A 349 -12.77 -5.62 -0.98
N GLU A 350 -13.29 -5.25 -2.16
CA GLU A 350 -12.56 -5.21 -3.43
C GLU A 350 -12.47 -3.81 -4.05
N SER A 351 -13.53 -3.01 -3.92
CA SER A 351 -13.68 -1.71 -4.58
C SER A 351 -13.66 -0.58 -3.58
N ASN A 352 -13.14 0.58 -3.96
CA ASN A 352 -13.15 1.76 -3.09
C ASN A 352 -14.59 2.20 -2.78
N LYS A 353 -14.80 2.72 -1.57
CA LYS A 353 -16.02 3.43 -1.19
C LYS A 353 -16.08 4.73 -1.97
N ASP A 354 -17.09 4.87 -2.82
CA ASP A 354 -17.31 6.02 -3.70
C ASP A 354 -18.73 6.58 -3.55
N VAL A 355 -19.61 5.93 -2.79
CA VAL A 355 -20.97 6.38 -2.50
C VAL A 355 -21.26 6.42 -1.01
N LYS A 356 -21.88 7.52 -0.58
CA LYS A 356 -22.46 7.71 0.75
C LYS A 356 -23.98 7.57 0.65
N ILE A 357 -24.57 6.66 1.42
CA ILE A 357 -26.03 6.52 1.49
C ILE A 357 -26.57 7.60 2.42
N GLU A 358 -27.56 8.37 1.95
CA GLU A 358 -28.34 9.28 2.79
C GLU A 358 -29.68 8.62 3.17
N PRO A 359 -30.20 8.79 4.40
CA PRO A 359 -29.68 9.68 5.47
C PRO A 359 -28.68 9.03 6.44
N CYS A 360 -28.43 7.72 6.33
CA CYS A 360 -27.69 6.95 7.35
C CYS A 360 -26.17 7.16 7.34
N GLY A 361 -25.62 7.75 6.29
CA GLY A 361 -24.21 8.10 6.15
C GLY A 361 -23.23 6.97 5.88
N HIS A 362 -23.71 5.74 5.65
CA HIS A 362 -22.84 4.59 5.33
C HIS A 362 -22.10 4.76 4.00
N LEU A 363 -20.83 4.38 3.96
CA LEU A 363 -19.96 4.46 2.78
C LEU A 363 -19.69 3.06 2.19
N LEU A 364 -19.98 2.87 0.91
CA LEU A 364 -19.79 1.63 0.14
C LEU A 364 -19.42 1.93 -1.32
N CYS A 365 -19.09 0.90 -2.11
CA CYS A 365 -18.86 1.09 -3.54
C CYS A 365 -20.19 1.11 -4.33
N SER A 366 -20.21 1.88 -5.41
CA SER A 366 -21.32 2.06 -6.34
C SER A 366 -21.80 0.74 -6.93
N ARG A 367 -20.87 -0.17 -7.21
CA ARG A 367 -21.17 -1.54 -7.66
C ARG A 367 -22.00 -2.30 -6.63
N CYS A 368 -21.58 -2.33 -5.37
CA CYS A 368 -22.33 -3.01 -4.31
C CYS A 368 -23.67 -2.34 -4.04
N LEU A 369 -23.75 -1.01 -4.11
CA LEU A 369 -25.01 -0.30 -3.96
C LEU A 369 -26.00 -0.67 -5.07
N ALA A 370 -25.53 -0.69 -6.32
CA ALA A 370 -26.35 -1.06 -7.46
C ALA A 370 -26.85 -2.51 -7.35
N THR A 371 -25.98 -3.46 -6.98
CA THR A 371 -26.38 -4.86 -6.75
C THR A 371 -27.43 -4.97 -5.64
N TRP A 372 -27.27 -4.22 -4.54
CA TRP A 372 -28.22 -4.18 -3.43
C TRP A 372 -29.59 -3.61 -3.85
N GLN A 373 -29.60 -2.51 -4.61
CA GLN A 373 -30.82 -1.87 -5.10
C GLN A 373 -31.59 -2.76 -6.09
N VAL A 374 -30.88 -3.48 -6.97
CA VAL A 374 -31.50 -4.46 -7.88
C VAL A 374 -32.14 -5.61 -7.10
N GLY A 375 -31.47 -6.11 -6.05
CA GLY A 375 -32.02 -7.14 -5.16
C GLY A 375 -33.30 -6.71 -4.42
N LEU A 376 -33.35 -5.46 -3.94
CA LEU A 376 -34.55 -4.90 -3.30
C LEU A 376 -35.74 -4.76 -4.27
N THR A 377 -35.46 -4.47 -5.53
CA THR A 377 -36.49 -4.31 -6.58
C THR A 377 -37.15 -5.66 -6.92
N LEU A 378 -36.40 -6.75 -6.85
CA LEU A 378 -36.91 -8.12 -7.02
C LEU A 378 -37.74 -8.60 -5.82
N LEU A 379 -37.46 -8.11 -4.61
CA LEU A 379 -38.09 -8.58 -3.36
C LEU A 379 -39.21 -7.65 -2.83
N ARG A 380 -39.48 -6.50 -3.46
CA ARG A 380 -40.44 -5.46 -3.00
C ARG A 380 -40.29 -5.08 -1.52
N LEU A 381 -39.06 -5.08 -1.00
CA LEU A 381 -38.78 -4.71 0.39
C LEU A 381 -38.45 -3.20 0.48
N PRO A 382 -38.83 -2.52 1.58
CA PRO A 382 -38.38 -1.16 1.83
C PRO A 382 -36.85 -1.12 1.94
N ILE A 383 -36.24 -0.03 1.48
CA ILE A 383 -34.77 0.16 1.49
C ILE A 383 -34.29 0.22 2.95
N GLN A 384 -33.86 -0.92 3.48
CA GLN A 384 -33.17 -1.02 4.76
C GLN A 384 -31.67 -1.24 4.53
N CYS A 385 -30.85 -0.62 5.40
CA CYS A 385 -29.40 -0.73 5.30
C CYS A 385 -28.95 -2.18 5.54
N PRO A 386 -27.92 -2.67 4.82
CA PRO A 386 -27.36 -3.98 5.10
C PRO A 386 -26.80 -4.02 6.54
N PRO A 387 -27.02 -5.10 7.30
CA PRO A 387 -26.41 -5.27 8.61
C PRO A 387 -24.88 -5.37 8.47
N PRO A 388 -24.10 -4.86 9.44
CA PRO A 388 -22.65 -5.02 9.43
C PRO A 388 -22.31 -6.50 9.71
N TYR A 389 -21.83 -7.20 8.68
CA TYR A 389 -21.32 -8.58 8.66
C TYR A 389 -22.22 -9.68 9.26
N GLY A 390 -22.41 -10.77 8.49
CA GLY A 390 -22.70 -12.09 9.06
C GLY A 390 -24.16 -12.56 9.08
N LYS A 391 -25.10 -11.87 8.44
CA LYS A 391 -26.41 -12.46 8.10
C LYS A 391 -26.88 -11.95 6.75
N ILE A 392 -26.64 -12.74 5.71
CA ILE A 392 -27.51 -12.79 4.54
C ILE A 392 -28.38 -14.04 4.76
N PRO A 393 -29.71 -13.98 4.57
CA PRO A 393 -30.55 -15.19 4.60
C PRO A 393 -30.14 -16.21 3.53
#